data_AF-A0A365Y655-F1
#
_entry.id   AF-A0A365Y655-F1
#
_cell.length_a   1.000
_cell.length_b   1.000
_cell.length_c   1.000
_cell.angle_alpha   90.00
_cell.angle_beta   90.00
_cell.angle_gamma   90.00
#
_symmetry.space_group_name_H-M   'P 1'
#
loop_
_entity.id
_entity.type
_entity.pdbx_description
1 polymer ?
#
loop_
_entity_poly.entity_id
_entity_poly.type
_entity_poly.pdbx_seq_one_letter_code
_entity_poly.pdbx_strand_id
1 'polypeptide(L)'
;MALAQTNAQKADLLQAAVTRYLFEPATGLYIQTSDRSKNHNAHADLWGLCALVQAANEMERLHPRKNYLPPVAAAIQQYYDPIPPAPGYASYVVKERREDRYYDDNQWIGIAYLDAWQRTRQSVYLTRGEEIYRFMMTGYDTITGGGLYWREGDKTTKNTCSNGPGILLALQLYEATQRKPYLDTALLLYNWVNRYLRDEDGVYWDAIKPQKNNRIDSAAYTYNTGTMLEANVKLYRITHQQQYLKEAQHIAAGSYHRFYRDGLFRSSYWFNAVLLRGYLALYKEDGYKQYVDAMQAYADRVWEHDLDKNTHMLGKRPEKELLAQAGMMEIYARLALVK
;
A
#
# COMPACT_ATOMS: atom_id res chain seq x y z
N MET A 1 36.34 -7.19 9.54
CA MET A 1 34.93 -7.54 9.22
C MET A 1 34.22 -6.25 8.86
N ALA A 2 33.63 -6.12 7.67
CA ALA A 2 32.75 -4.99 7.39
C ALA A 2 31.52 -5.08 8.31
N LEU A 3 31.16 -3.99 8.97
CA LEU A 3 29.94 -3.93 9.81
C LEU A 3 28.71 -4.22 8.93
N ALA A 4 27.76 -5.00 9.46
CA ALA A 4 26.49 -5.25 8.77
C ALA A 4 25.77 -3.91 8.50
N GLN A 5 25.19 -3.77 7.31
CA GLN A 5 24.48 -2.54 6.93
C GLN A 5 23.23 -2.37 7.79
N THR A 6 23.04 -1.16 8.31
CA THR A 6 21.81 -0.77 9.02
C THR A 6 20.63 -0.69 8.05
N ASN A 7 19.40 -0.80 8.56
CA ASN A 7 18.19 -0.64 7.72
C ASN A 7 18.17 0.72 6.99
N ALA A 8 18.64 1.79 7.62
CA ALA A 8 18.75 3.10 6.97
C ALA A 8 19.66 3.06 5.73
N GLN A 9 20.84 2.45 5.86
CA GLN A 9 21.78 2.28 4.74
C GLN A 9 21.21 1.37 3.64
N LYS A 10 20.46 0.32 4.01
CA LYS A 10 19.78 -0.56 3.03
C LYS A 10 18.73 0.22 2.23
N ALA A 11 17.93 1.07 2.91
CA ALA A 11 16.95 1.94 2.26
C ALA A 11 17.61 2.97 1.32
N ASP A 12 18.72 3.58 1.73
CA ASP A 12 19.49 4.51 0.90
C ASP A 12 20.03 3.86 -0.38
N LEU A 13 20.53 2.62 -0.27
CA LEU A 13 21.01 1.87 -1.42
C LEU A 13 19.91 1.55 -2.42
N LEU A 14 18.73 1.15 -1.94
CA LEU A 14 17.57 0.92 -2.80
C LEU A 14 17.08 2.20 -3.47
N GLN A 15 17.05 3.32 -2.73
CA GLN A 15 16.70 4.62 -3.30
C GLN A 15 17.67 5.01 -4.43
N ALA A 16 18.97 4.82 -4.22
CA ALA A 16 19.99 5.09 -5.23
C ALA A 16 19.84 4.18 -6.44
N ALA A 17 19.55 2.89 -6.21
CA ALA A 17 19.33 1.92 -7.27
C ALA A 17 18.07 2.23 -8.10
N VAL A 18 16.95 2.57 -7.46
CA VAL A 18 15.73 3.01 -8.16
C VAL A 18 16.01 4.24 -9.01
N THR A 19 16.72 5.23 -8.46
CA THR A 19 17.08 6.45 -9.21
C THR A 19 17.98 6.15 -10.41
N ARG A 20 18.90 5.19 -10.27
CA ARG A 20 19.87 4.85 -11.32
C ARG A 20 19.29 3.99 -12.44
N TYR A 21 18.48 2.99 -12.08
CA TYR A 21 18.09 1.93 -13.01
C TYR A 21 16.63 2.00 -13.45
N LEU A 22 15.77 2.65 -12.66
CA LEU A 22 14.32 2.61 -12.87
C LEU A 22 13.69 3.99 -13.06
N PHE A 23 14.43 5.08 -12.86
CA PHE A 23 13.97 6.42 -13.16
C PHE A 23 14.49 6.87 -14.53
N GLU A 24 13.63 7.48 -15.34
CA GLU A 24 13.97 8.07 -16.63
C GLU A 24 13.94 9.60 -16.56
N PRO A 25 15.12 10.27 -16.50
CA PRO A 25 15.16 11.73 -16.35
C PRO A 25 14.54 12.52 -17.50
N ALA A 26 14.55 11.97 -18.72
CA ALA A 26 14.06 12.65 -19.91
C ALA A 26 12.54 12.91 -19.86
N THR A 27 11.79 11.98 -19.25
CA THR A 27 10.33 12.02 -19.14
C THR A 27 9.85 12.31 -17.71
N GLY A 28 10.73 12.16 -16.72
CA GLY A 28 10.36 12.22 -15.31
C GLY A 28 9.47 11.04 -14.88
N LEU A 29 9.48 9.95 -15.64
CA LEU A 29 8.71 8.73 -15.39
C LEU A 29 9.62 7.60 -14.89
N TYR A 30 8.99 6.51 -14.46
CA TYR A 30 9.68 5.31 -14.01
C TYR A 30 9.47 4.17 -15.01
N ILE A 31 10.36 3.19 -14.98
CA ILE A 31 10.36 2.00 -15.81
C ILE A 31 9.93 0.79 -14.96
N GLN A 32 9.14 -0.12 -15.54
CA GLN A 32 8.56 -1.26 -14.81
C GLN A 32 9.63 -2.19 -14.22
N THR A 33 10.58 -2.60 -15.06
CA THR A 33 11.71 -3.45 -14.67
C THR A 33 13.04 -2.90 -15.20
N SER A 34 14.13 -3.29 -14.57
CA SER A 34 15.49 -2.91 -14.95
C SER A 34 15.92 -3.40 -16.35
N ASP A 35 15.16 -4.33 -16.95
CA ASP A 35 15.33 -4.76 -18.33
C ASP A 35 14.16 -4.26 -19.19
N ARG A 36 14.41 -3.18 -19.93
CA ARG A 36 13.39 -2.56 -20.81
C ARG A 36 12.84 -3.51 -21.87
N SER A 37 13.61 -4.51 -22.30
CA SER A 37 13.16 -5.48 -23.30
C SER A 37 12.08 -6.43 -22.78
N LYS A 38 11.94 -6.54 -21.45
CA LYS A 38 10.92 -7.35 -20.77
C LYS A 38 9.65 -6.57 -20.46
N ASN A 39 9.66 -5.25 -20.63
CA ASN A 39 8.52 -4.41 -20.30
C ASN A 39 7.53 -4.39 -21.48
N HIS A 40 6.25 -4.60 -21.18
CA HIS A 40 5.18 -4.46 -22.18
C HIS A 40 4.95 -2.99 -22.58
N ASN A 41 5.29 -2.07 -21.68
CA ASN A 41 5.10 -0.64 -21.80
C ASN A 41 6.45 0.11 -21.74
N ALA A 42 6.49 1.32 -22.30
CA ALA A 42 7.68 2.16 -22.24
C ALA A 42 7.99 2.58 -20.80
N HIS A 43 6.94 2.88 -20.03
CA HIS A 43 7.00 3.26 -18.62
C HIS A 43 6.29 2.24 -17.74
N ALA A 44 6.47 2.39 -16.42
CA ALA A 44 5.82 1.56 -15.42
C ALA A 44 4.29 1.77 -15.44
N ASP A 45 3.56 0.74 -15.06
CA ASP A 45 2.15 0.91 -14.71
C ASP A 45 2.05 1.64 -13.34
N LEU A 46 0.92 2.30 -13.10
CA LEU A 46 0.68 3.10 -11.89
C LEU A 46 0.88 2.29 -10.60
N TRP A 47 0.56 1.00 -10.62
CA TRP A 47 0.74 0.10 -9.48
C TRP A 47 2.18 0.14 -8.94
N GLY A 48 3.21 0.18 -9.80
CA GLY A 48 4.60 0.32 -9.35
C GLY A 48 4.86 1.61 -8.56
N LEU A 49 4.21 2.70 -8.97
CA LEU A 49 4.30 4.00 -8.30
C LEU A 49 3.48 4.05 -7.01
N CYS A 50 2.45 3.21 -6.83
CA CYS A 50 1.68 3.10 -5.59
C CYS A 50 2.56 2.66 -4.41
N ALA A 51 3.53 1.77 -4.66
CA ALA A 51 4.55 1.44 -3.67
C ALA A 51 5.56 2.57 -3.49
N LEU A 52 6.03 3.15 -4.61
CA LEU A 52 7.10 4.13 -4.60
C LEU A 52 6.71 5.41 -3.85
N VAL A 53 5.46 5.88 -3.97
CA VAL A 53 5.00 7.09 -3.30
C VAL A 53 5.02 6.95 -1.78
N GLN A 54 4.65 5.79 -1.23
CA GLN A 54 4.79 5.55 0.19
C GLN A 54 6.27 5.41 0.59
N ALA A 55 7.06 4.66 -0.18
CA ALA A 55 8.48 4.50 0.11
C ALA A 55 9.21 5.86 0.12
N ALA A 56 8.87 6.76 -0.80
CA ALA A 56 9.38 8.14 -0.82
C ALA A 56 8.99 8.94 0.43
N ASN A 57 7.74 8.79 0.92
CA ASN A 57 7.32 9.37 2.20
C ASN A 57 8.18 8.87 3.37
N GLU A 58 8.42 7.56 3.45
CA GLU A 58 9.23 6.97 4.52
C GLU A 58 10.70 7.39 4.42
N MET A 59 11.23 7.55 3.20
CA MET A 59 12.57 8.10 2.97
C MET A 59 12.70 9.55 3.43
N GLU A 60 11.67 10.39 3.26
CA GLU A 60 11.66 11.75 3.81
C GLU A 60 11.52 11.77 5.35
N ARG A 61 10.88 10.75 5.95
CA ARG A 61 10.88 10.61 7.41
C ARG A 61 12.26 10.22 7.93
N LEU A 62 12.98 9.37 7.20
CA LEU A 62 14.36 8.99 7.51
C LEU A 62 15.34 10.16 7.29
N HIS A 63 15.09 10.97 6.26
CA HIS A 63 15.91 12.12 5.88
C HIS A 63 15.09 13.41 5.73
N PRO A 64 14.71 14.09 6.82
CA PRO A 64 13.77 15.23 6.80
C PRO A 64 14.15 16.44 5.94
N ARG A 65 15.40 16.53 5.46
CA ARG A 65 15.90 17.62 4.60
C ARG A 65 15.94 17.25 3.11
N LYS A 66 15.53 16.03 2.74
CA LYS A 66 15.51 15.54 1.36
C LYS A 66 14.08 15.57 0.82
N ASN A 67 13.97 15.73 -0.49
CA ASN A 67 12.69 15.83 -1.21
C ASN A 67 12.53 14.62 -2.13
N TYR A 68 12.17 13.47 -1.57
CA TYR A 68 11.98 12.23 -2.33
C TYR A 68 10.57 12.11 -2.91
N LEU A 69 9.56 12.69 -2.26
CA LEU A 69 8.16 12.60 -2.66
C LEU A 69 7.81 13.47 -3.88
N PRO A 70 8.27 14.73 -4.02
CA PRO A 70 7.84 15.59 -5.11
C PRO A 70 8.12 15.02 -6.53
N PRO A 71 9.28 14.42 -6.84
CA PRO A 71 9.50 13.78 -8.14
C PRO A 71 8.54 12.64 -8.43
N VAL A 72 8.24 11.80 -7.42
CA VAL A 72 7.29 10.69 -7.54
C VAL A 72 5.87 11.20 -7.75
N ALA A 73 5.45 12.24 -7.01
CA ALA A 73 4.15 12.87 -7.19
C ALA A 73 4.01 13.52 -8.57
N ALA A 74 5.07 14.14 -9.09
CA ALA A 74 5.10 14.68 -10.45
C ALA A 74 4.97 13.59 -11.52
N ALA A 75 5.60 12.42 -11.32
CA ALA A 75 5.41 11.26 -12.19
C ALA A 75 3.96 10.76 -12.16
N ILE A 76 3.38 10.57 -10.97
CA ILE A 76 1.97 10.15 -10.78
C ILE A 76 1.01 11.14 -11.44
N GLN A 77 1.29 12.44 -11.40
CA GLN A 77 0.44 13.46 -12.03
C GLN A 77 0.29 13.26 -13.55
N GLN A 78 1.21 12.55 -14.21
CA GLN A 78 1.12 12.21 -15.64
C GLN A 78 0.10 11.10 -15.95
N TYR A 79 -0.38 10.39 -14.93
CA TYR A 79 -1.42 9.35 -15.00
C TYR A 79 -2.82 9.92 -14.71
N TYR A 80 -2.92 11.23 -14.41
CA TYR A 80 -4.18 11.87 -14.06
C TYR A 80 -5.14 11.92 -15.25
N ASP A 81 -6.32 11.36 -15.05
CA ASP A 81 -7.40 11.28 -16.03
C ASP A 81 -8.68 11.94 -15.46
N PRO A 82 -9.07 13.14 -15.97
CA PRO A 82 -10.19 13.91 -15.43
C PRO A 82 -11.57 13.45 -15.93
N ILE A 83 -11.66 12.33 -16.65
CA ILE A 83 -12.93 11.92 -17.25
C ILE A 83 -14.04 11.61 -16.22
N PRO A 84 -15.32 11.86 -16.59
CA PRO A 84 -16.46 11.48 -15.76
C PRO A 84 -16.47 9.98 -15.41
N PRO A 85 -17.09 9.58 -14.28
CA PRO A 85 -17.91 10.39 -13.38
C PRO A 85 -17.11 11.23 -12.37
N ALA A 86 -15.83 10.92 -12.15
CA ALA A 86 -14.94 11.69 -11.28
C ALA A 86 -13.48 11.57 -11.75
N PRO A 87 -12.65 12.61 -11.52
CA PRO A 87 -11.22 12.53 -11.81
C PRO A 87 -10.52 11.47 -10.98
N GLY A 88 -9.56 10.77 -11.58
CA GLY A 88 -8.72 9.77 -10.92
C GLY A 88 -7.43 9.57 -11.69
N TYR A 89 -6.69 8.53 -11.36
CA TYR A 89 -5.45 8.14 -12.05
C TYR A 89 -5.67 6.83 -12.81
N ALA A 90 -5.22 6.79 -14.06
CA ALA A 90 -5.26 5.60 -14.91
C ALA A 90 -4.09 4.65 -14.63
N SER A 91 -4.22 3.37 -15.01
CA SER A 91 -3.17 2.37 -14.87
C SER A 91 -1.91 2.72 -15.67
N TYR A 92 -2.03 3.58 -16.68
CA TYR A 92 -0.93 3.97 -17.53
C TYR A 92 -0.91 5.48 -17.84
N VAL A 93 0.23 5.96 -18.34
CA VAL A 93 0.49 7.37 -18.65
C VAL A 93 -0.49 7.86 -19.72
N VAL A 94 -1.38 8.80 -19.35
CA VAL A 94 -2.54 9.20 -20.17
C VAL A 94 -2.14 9.75 -21.54
N LYS A 95 -1.02 10.48 -21.60
CA LYS A 95 -0.51 11.05 -22.86
C LYS A 95 0.07 10.00 -23.82
N GLU A 96 0.49 8.85 -23.30
CA GLU A 96 1.06 7.77 -24.12
C GLU A 96 -0.03 6.81 -24.58
N ARG A 97 -0.83 6.34 -23.63
CA ARG A 97 -1.99 5.50 -23.89
C ARG A 97 -2.95 5.62 -22.71
N ARG A 98 -4.19 5.97 -23.02
CA ARG A 98 -5.26 5.95 -22.03
C ARG A 98 -5.70 4.51 -21.78
N GLU A 99 -5.79 4.14 -20.51
CA GLU A 99 -6.14 2.80 -20.05
C GLU A 99 -7.18 2.82 -18.94
N ASP A 100 -7.48 1.64 -18.41
CA ASP A 100 -8.37 1.41 -17.28
C ASP A 100 -7.95 2.20 -16.04
N ARG A 101 -8.93 2.49 -15.17
CA ARG A 101 -8.69 3.08 -13.86
C ARG A 101 -9.06 2.08 -12.77
N TYR A 102 -8.16 1.89 -11.82
CA TYR A 102 -8.34 0.95 -10.71
C TYR A 102 -8.57 1.71 -9.40
N TYR A 103 -9.58 1.30 -8.64
CA TYR A 103 -9.95 2.00 -7.41
C TYR A 103 -8.87 1.85 -6.34
N ASP A 104 -8.23 0.68 -6.25
CA ASP A 104 -7.17 0.40 -5.29
C ASP A 104 -5.87 1.16 -5.59
N ASP A 105 -5.42 1.22 -6.85
CA ASP A 105 -4.27 2.06 -7.24
C ASP A 105 -4.44 3.51 -6.76
N ASN A 106 -5.63 4.06 -7.01
CA ASN A 106 -5.99 5.41 -6.59
C ASN A 106 -5.98 5.53 -5.05
N GLN A 107 -6.56 4.57 -4.33
CA GLN A 107 -6.57 4.58 -2.86
C GLN A 107 -5.16 4.56 -2.26
N TRP A 108 -4.23 3.77 -2.81
CA TRP A 108 -2.85 3.73 -2.32
C TRP A 108 -2.14 5.07 -2.46
N ILE A 109 -2.36 5.78 -3.56
CA ILE A 109 -1.86 7.14 -3.77
C ILE A 109 -2.49 8.09 -2.75
N GLY A 110 -3.81 7.99 -2.54
CA GLY A 110 -4.53 8.84 -1.60
C GLY A 110 -4.06 8.66 -0.15
N ILE A 111 -3.82 7.41 0.27
CA ILE A 111 -3.24 7.08 1.58
C ILE A 111 -1.87 7.74 1.74
N ALA A 112 -0.98 7.56 0.76
CA ALA A 112 0.37 8.13 0.82
C ALA A 112 0.35 9.67 0.79
N TYR A 113 -0.54 10.29 0.03
CA TYR A 113 -0.71 11.74 0.07
C TYR A 113 -1.23 12.21 1.42
N LEU A 114 -2.18 11.54 2.05
CA LEU A 114 -2.65 11.92 3.38
C LEU A 114 -1.58 11.75 4.46
N ASP A 115 -0.71 10.74 4.35
CA ASP A 115 0.49 10.62 5.20
C ASP A 115 1.44 11.81 4.99
N ALA A 116 1.65 12.22 3.74
CA ALA A 116 2.45 13.41 3.41
C ALA A 116 1.81 14.70 3.94
N TRP A 117 0.49 14.83 3.85
CA TRP A 117 -0.25 15.96 4.43
C TRP A 117 -0.10 16.00 5.95
N GLN A 118 -0.22 14.86 6.64
CA GLN A 118 -0.08 14.83 8.10
C GLN A 118 1.30 15.33 8.55
N ARG A 119 2.35 15.02 7.78
CA ARG A 119 3.73 15.43 8.06
C ARG A 119 4.05 16.88 7.65
N THR A 120 3.55 17.32 6.50
CA THR A 120 3.97 18.59 5.87
C THR A 120 2.92 19.70 5.92
N ARG A 121 1.65 19.34 6.13
CA ARG A 121 0.47 20.21 6.07
C ARG A 121 0.26 20.92 4.72
N GLN A 122 0.93 20.47 3.65
CA GLN A 122 0.71 21.01 2.31
C GLN A 122 -0.67 20.61 1.78
N SER A 123 -1.52 21.60 1.52
CA SER A 123 -2.93 21.41 1.16
C SER A 123 -3.15 20.56 -0.09
N VAL A 124 -2.22 20.60 -1.06
CA VAL A 124 -2.30 19.82 -2.29
C VAL A 124 -2.53 18.33 -2.02
N TYR A 125 -1.89 17.78 -1.00
CA TYR A 125 -2.02 16.36 -0.67
C TYR A 125 -3.39 16.01 -0.07
N LEU A 126 -3.95 16.88 0.76
CA LEU A 126 -5.32 16.71 1.28
C LEU A 126 -6.34 16.81 0.15
N THR A 127 -6.22 17.82 -0.72
CA THR A 127 -7.11 17.99 -1.87
C THR A 127 -7.10 16.79 -2.80
N ARG A 128 -5.93 16.18 -3.05
CA ARG A 128 -5.82 14.95 -3.83
C ARG A 128 -6.43 13.75 -3.11
N GLY A 129 -6.24 13.62 -1.80
CA GLY A 129 -6.92 12.58 -1.00
C GLY A 129 -8.45 12.67 -1.11
N GLU A 130 -9.02 13.88 -1.03
CA GLU A 130 -10.46 14.10 -1.18
C GLU A 130 -10.97 13.79 -2.61
N GLU A 131 -10.18 14.09 -3.63
CA GLU A 131 -10.50 13.77 -5.02
C GLU A 131 -10.52 12.26 -5.28
N ILE A 132 -9.49 11.56 -4.81
CA ILE A 132 -9.40 10.10 -4.86
C ILE A 132 -10.56 9.46 -4.11
N TYR A 133 -10.97 10.00 -2.97
CA TYR A 133 -12.15 9.52 -2.25
C TYR A 133 -13.44 9.66 -3.08
N ARG A 134 -13.62 10.77 -3.80
CA ARG A 134 -14.77 10.96 -4.70
C ARG A 134 -14.74 9.93 -5.84
N PHE A 135 -13.58 9.69 -6.44
CA PHE A 135 -13.40 8.66 -7.46
C PHE A 135 -13.71 7.25 -6.93
N MET A 136 -13.11 6.87 -5.79
CA MET A 136 -13.36 5.61 -5.12
C MET A 136 -14.86 5.33 -4.93
N MET A 137 -15.62 6.32 -4.45
CA MET A 137 -17.04 6.12 -4.15
C MET A 137 -17.91 5.90 -5.40
N THR A 138 -17.40 6.15 -6.61
CA THR A 138 -18.08 5.76 -7.86
C THR A 138 -18.08 4.24 -8.08
N GLY A 139 -17.18 3.53 -7.40
CA GLY A 139 -17.09 2.07 -7.41
C GLY A 139 -17.98 1.37 -6.38
N TYR A 140 -18.72 2.11 -5.56
CA TYR A 140 -19.61 1.53 -4.54
C TYR A 140 -20.97 1.18 -5.12
N ASP A 141 -21.52 0.02 -4.73
CA ASP A 141 -22.96 -0.23 -4.82
C ASP A 141 -23.43 -1.21 -3.72
N THR A 142 -24.72 -1.53 -3.72
CA THR A 142 -25.37 -2.39 -2.72
C THR A 142 -25.69 -3.80 -3.21
N ILE A 143 -25.24 -4.22 -4.41
CA ILE A 143 -25.57 -5.54 -5.00
C ILE A 143 -25.19 -6.71 -4.08
N THR A 144 -24.10 -6.55 -3.31
CA THR A 144 -23.60 -7.52 -2.33
C THR A 144 -23.78 -7.05 -0.89
N GLY A 145 -24.78 -6.21 -0.63
CA GLY A 145 -24.96 -5.55 0.67
C GLY A 145 -23.95 -4.42 0.94
N GLY A 146 -23.25 -3.95 -0.10
CA GLY A 146 -22.19 -2.95 -0.04
C GLY A 146 -20.96 -3.35 -0.85
N GLY A 147 -19.87 -2.65 -0.59
CA GLY A 147 -18.53 -2.95 -1.12
C GLY A 147 -18.19 -2.23 -2.42
N LEU A 148 -16.90 -1.98 -2.60
CA LEU A 148 -16.29 -1.37 -3.77
C LEU A 148 -15.87 -2.42 -4.78
N TYR A 149 -16.12 -2.16 -6.07
CA TYR A 149 -15.49 -2.92 -7.16
C TYR A 149 -13.98 -2.66 -7.20
N TRP A 150 -13.26 -3.50 -7.94
CA TRP A 150 -11.80 -3.34 -8.09
C TRP A 150 -11.42 -2.36 -9.20
N ARG A 151 -12.05 -2.49 -10.37
CA ARG A 151 -11.76 -1.70 -11.56
C ARG A 151 -12.98 -0.89 -11.99
N GLU A 152 -12.77 0.33 -12.45
CA GLU A 152 -13.86 1.18 -12.96
C GLU A 152 -14.59 0.50 -14.13
N GLY A 153 -15.92 0.53 -14.10
CA GLY A 153 -16.78 -0.08 -15.12
C GLY A 153 -16.87 -1.62 -15.06
N ASP A 154 -16.02 -2.28 -14.29
CA ASP A 154 -16.02 -3.74 -14.14
C ASP A 154 -16.81 -4.17 -12.90
N LYS A 155 -17.85 -4.99 -13.12
CA LYS A 155 -18.74 -5.50 -12.07
C LYS A 155 -18.48 -6.97 -11.70
N THR A 156 -17.32 -7.52 -12.05
CA THR A 156 -16.98 -8.94 -11.84
C THR A 156 -16.59 -9.28 -10.40
N THR A 157 -15.85 -8.42 -9.71
CA THR A 157 -15.34 -8.68 -8.36
C THR A 157 -15.39 -7.44 -7.48
N LYS A 158 -15.70 -7.65 -6.20
CA LYS A 158 -15.45 -6.68 -5.13
C LYS A 158 -14.41 -7.28 -4.19
N ASN A 159 -13.33 -6.55 -3.95
CA ASN A 159 -12.12 -7.13 -3.38
C ASN A 159 -11.77 -6.49 -2.05
N THR A 160 -11.11 -7.21 -1.16
CA THR A 160 -10.48 -6.61 0.01
C THR A 160 -9.47 -5.55 -0.41
N CYS A 161 -8.78 -5.71 -1.55
CA CYS A 161 -7.80 -4.75 -2.04
C CYS A 161 -8.37 -3.39 -2.46
N SER A 162 -9.66 -3.30 -2.78
CA SER A 162 -10.34 -2.02 -3.06
C SER A 162 -11.23 -1.55 -1.91
N ASN A 163 -11.50 -2.38 -0.91
CA ASN A 163 -12.32 -2.00 0.25
C ASN A 163 -11.47 -1.67 1.47
N GLY A 164 -10.46 -2.47 1.78
CA GLY A 164 -9.48 -2.22 2.83
C GLY A 164 -8.83 -0.83 2.68
N PRO A 165 -8.15 -0.54 1.57
CA PRO A 165 -7.48 0.75 1.41
C PRO A 165 -8.48 1.90 1.32
N GLY A 166 -9.69 1.64 0.83
CA GLY A 166 -10.80 2.59 0.92
C GLY A 166 -11.20 2.95 2.36
N ILE A 167 -11.17 1.98 3.28
CA ILE A 167 -11.36 2.23 4.72
C ILE A 167 -10.24 3.12 5.26
N LEU A 168 -8.97 2.80 4.97
CA LEU A 168 -7.82 3.59 5.43
C LEU A 168 -7.88 5.03 4.92
N LEU A 169 -8.16 5.21 3.63
CA LEU A 169 -8.32 6.52 3.00
C LEU A 169 -9.41 7.35 3.71
N ALA A 170 -10.58 6.74 3.94
CA ALA A 170 -11.70 7.39 4.61
C ALA A 170 -11.37 7.72 6.09
N LEU A 171 -10.71 6.82 6.82
CA LEU A 171 -10.27 7.10 8.20
C LEU A 171 -9.25 8.24 8.24
N GLN A 172 -8.28 8.28 7.32
CA GLN A 172 -7.29 9.35 7.25
C GLN A 172 -7.91 10.70 6.88
N LEU A 173 -8.91 10.72 6.00
CA LEU A 173 -9.68 11.95 5.72
C LEU A 173 -10.51 12.40 6.92
N TYR A 174 -11.08 11.47 7.68
CA TYR A 174 -11.73 11.81 8.95
C TYR A 174 -10.73 12.39 9.95
N GLU A 175 -9.57 11.75 10.16
CA GLU A 175 -8.50 12.27 11.02
C GLU A 175 -8.08 13.69 10.60
N ALA A 176 -8.00 13.94 9.29
CA ALA A 176 -7.58 15.22 8.72
C ALA A 176 -8.62 16.34 8.85
N THR A 177 -9.90 16.02 8.72
CA THR A 177 -10.97 17.04 8.51
C THR A 177 -12.05 17.03 9.59
N GLN A 178 -12.13 15.95 10.38
CA GLN A 178 -13.20 15.67 11.34
C GLN A 178 -14.61 15.63 10.72
N ARG A 179 -14.71 15.47 9.39
CA ARG A 179 -16.01 15.41 8.69
C ARG A 179 -16.59 14.01 8.79
N LYS A 180 -17.70 13.90 9.53
CA LYS A 180 -18.42 12.64 9.79
C LYS A 180 -18.67 11.74 8.56
N PRO A 181 -19.00 12.25 7.35
CA PRO A 181 -19.21 11.39 6.18
C PRO A 181 -18.04 10.46 5.85
N TYR A 182 -16.80 10.86 6.15
CA TYR A 182 -15.63 10.00 5.96
C TYR A 182 -15.61 8.83 6.95
N LEU A 183 -15.89 9.07 8.23
CA LEU A 183 -16.02 8.00 9.22
C LEU A 183 -17.19 7.06 8.89
N ASP A 184 -18.31 7.61 8.43
CA ASP A 184 -19.48 6.82 8.02
C ASP A 184 -19.14 5.88 6.85
N THR A 185 -18.37 6.37 5.87
CA THR A 185 -17.88 5.55 4.76
C THR A 185 -16.91 4.48 5.24
N ALA A 186 -15.97 4.83 6.14
CA ALA A 186 -15.03 3.87 6.70
C ALA A 186 -15.76 2.74 7.42
N LEU A 187 -16.75 3.04 8.26
CA LEU A 187 -17.54 2.04 8.98
C LEU A 187 -18.41 1.19 8.03
N LEU A 188 -18.99 1.82 7.01
CA LEU A 188 -19.77 1.12 5.97
C LEU A 188 -18.94 0.03 5.27
N LEU A 189 -17.75 0.40 4.79
CA LEU A 189 -16.84 -0.53 4.11
C LEU A 189 -16.26 -1.55 5.09
N TYR A 190 -15.87 -1.12 6.29
CA TYR A 190 -15.34 -2.00 7.33
C TYR A 190 -16.31 -3.11 7.70
N ASN A 191 -17.58 -2.76 7.95
CA ASN A 191 -18.61 -3.75 8.28
C ASN A 191 -18.83 -4.74 7.15
N TRP A 192 -18.78 -4.26 5.89
CA TRP A 192 -18.93 -5.11 4.73
C TRP A 192 -17.75 -6.11 4.58
N VAL A 193 -16.51 -5.64 4.68
CA VAL A 193 -15.32 -6.51 4.60
C VAL A 193 -15.33 -7.56 5.72
N ASN A 194 -15.62 -7.15 6.97
CA ASN A 194 -15.70 -8.07 8.10
C ASN A 194 -16.82 -9.10 7.96
N ARG A 195 -17.93 -8.73 7.32
CA ARG A 195 -19.05 -9.65 7.12
C ARG A 195 -18.78 -10.73 6.08
N TYR A 196 -18.07 -10.39 5.00
CA TYR A 196 -17.99 -11.26 3.82
C TYR A 196 -16.59 -11.83 3.53
N LEU A 197 -15.53 -11.15 3.97
CA LEU A 197 -14.16 -11.45 3.55
C LEU A 197 -13.22 -11.69 4.73
N ARG A 198 -13.68 -11.58 5.98
CA ARG A 198 -12.90 -11.97 7.16
C ARG A 198 -13.00 -13.47 7.40
N ASP A 199 -11.85 -14.12 7.47
CA ASP A 199 -11.71 -15.50 7.90
C ASP A 199 -11.68 -15.63 9.43
N GLU A 200 -11.96 -16.82 9.96
CA GLU A 200 -11.98 -17.06 11.41
C GLU A 200 -10.60 -16.85 12.06
N ASP A 201 -9.54 -17.18 11.34
CA ASP A 201 -8.16 -17.04 11.79
C ASP A 201 -7.67 -15.58 11.82
N GLY A 202 -8.50 -14.59 11.46
CA GLY A 202 -8.10 -13.19 11.46
C GLY A 202 -7.32 -12.76 10.21
N VAL A 203 -7.38 -13.53 9.13
CA VAL A 203 -6.90 -13.12 7.80
C VAL A 203 -8.07 -12.73 6.90
N TYR A 204 -7.78 -12.06 5.79
CA TYR A 204 -8.81 -11.58 4.88
C TYR A 204 -8.68 -12.21 3.48
N TRP A 205 -9.79 -12.77 3.02
CA TRP A 205 -9.98 -13.33 1.69
C TRP A 205 -10.00 -12.24 0.62
N ASP A 206 -9.73 -12.63 -0.62
CA ASP A 206 -9.46 -11.69 -1.69
C ASP A 206 -10.71 -10.98 -2.19
N ALA A 207 -11.78 -11.73 -2.50
CA ALA A 207 -12.90 -11.15 -3.21
C ALA A 207 -14.23 -11.91 -3.04
N ILE A 208 -15.31 -11.19 -3.34
CA ILE A 208 -16.62 -11.74 -3.67
C ILE A 208 -16.90 -11.50 -5.15
N LYS A 209 -17.49 -12.49 -5.82
CA LYS A 209 -17.80 -12.47 -7.27
C LYS A 209 -19.32 -12.37 -7.46
N PRO A 210 -19.91 -11.16 -7.59
CA PRO A 210 -21.36 -10.99 -7.58
C PRO A 210 -22.07 -11.80 -8.67
N GLN A 211 -21.49 -11.81 -9.88
CA GLN A 211 -22.02 -12.54 -11.04
C GLN A 211 -21.92 -14.07 -10.92
N LYS A 212 -21.25 -14.58 -9.87
CA LYS A 212 -21.11 -16.02 -9.60
C LYS A 212 -21.83 -16.39 -8.30
N ASN A 213 -23.06 -15.90 -8.14
CA ASN A 213 -23.87 -16.09 -6.94
C ASN A 213 -23.09 -15.76 -5.65
N ASN A 214 -22.44 -14.60 -5.64
CA ASN A 214 -21.65 -14.13 -4.49
C ASN A 214 -20.53 -15.09 -4.04
N ARG A 215 -19.97 -15.89 -4.95
CA ARG A 215 -18.86 -16.81 -4.63
C ARG A 215 -17.66 -16.04 -4.08
N ILE A 216 -17.15 -16.52 -2.95
CA ILE A 216 -15.93 -16.03 -2.33
C ILE A 216 -14.69 -16.61 -3.02
N ASP A 217 -13.69 -15.75 -3.23
CA ASP A 217 -12.31 -16.12 -3.54
C ASP A 217 -11.50 -16.08 -2.25
N SER A 218 -11.20 -17.25 -1.69
CA SER A 218 -10.57 -17.39 -0.37
C SER A 218 -9.04 -17.29 -0.40
N ALA A 219 -8.46 -16.85 -1.52
CA ALA A 219 -7.05 -16.49 -1.55
C ALA A 219 -6.76 -15.42 -0.48
N ALA A 220 -5.71 -15.62 0.32
CA ALA A 220 -5.35 -14.71 1.40
C ALA A 220 -3.99 -14.08 1.09
N TYR A 221 -3.94 -12.75 1.17
CA TYR A 221 -2.73 -11.97 0.88
C TYR A 221 -2.36 -11.09 2.08
N THR A 222 -1.04 -10.89 2.26
CA THR A 222 -0.51 -10.13 3.40
C THR A 222 -1.02 -8.68 3.43
N TYR A 223 -1.14 -8.03 2.27
CA TYR A 223 -1.64 -6.64 2.18
C TYR A 223 -3.12 -6.48 2.50
N ASN A 224 -3.99 -7.40 2.06
CA ASN A 224 -5.42 -7.41 2.41
C ASN A 224 -5.58 -7.45 3.94
N THR A 225 -4.83 -8.34 4.59
CA THR A 225 -4.86 -8.50 6.04
C THR A 225 -4.20 -7.32 6.76
N GLY A 226 -3.07 -6.83 6.26
CA GLY A 226 -2.35 -5.68 6.79
C GLY A 226 -3.17 -4.39 6.80
N THR A 227 -3.96 -4.20 5.76
CA THR A 227 -4.86 -3.04 5.63
C THR A 227 -5.95 -3.06 6.70
N MET A 228 -6.55 -4.22 6.93
CA MET A 228 -7.59 -4.37 7.95
C MET A 228 -7.01 -4.33 9.38
N LEU A 229 -5.77 -4.79 9.56
CA LEU A 229 -5.03 -4.59 10.81
C LEU A 229 -4.86 -3.10 11.13
N GLU A 230 -4.35 -2.32 10.17
CA GLU A 230 -4.18 -0.87 10.34
C GLU A 230 -5.51 -0.15 10.55
N ALA A 231 -6.57 -0.54 9.82
CA ALA A 231 -7.89 0.03 9.96
C ALA A 231 -8.47 -0.15 11.37
N ASN A 232 -8.31 -1.34 11.96
CA ASN A 232 -8.72 -1.61 13.34
C ASN A 232 -7.95 -0.74 14.35
N VAL A 233 -6.64 -0.57 14.18
CA VAL A 233 -5.86 0.33 15.06
C VAL A 233 -6.34 1.78 14.94
N LYS A 234 -6.59 2.27 13.72
CA LYS A 234 -7.13 3.62 13.50
C LYS A 234 -8.53 3.79 14.12
N LEU A 235 -9.42 2.82 13.94
CA LEU A 235 -10.75 2.83 14.56
C LEU A 235 -10.68 2.81 16.09
N TYR A 236 -9.74 2.06 16.67
CA TYR A 236 -9.49 2.10 18.12
C TYR A 236 -9.07 3.51 18.56
N ARG A 237 -8.11 4.15 17.87
CA ARG A 237 -7.67 5.51 18.19
C ARG A 237 -8.79 6.56 18.07
N ILE A 238 -9.66 6.42 17.08
CA ILE A 238 -10.77 7.36 16.81
C ILE A 238 -11.92 7.18 17.81
N THR A 239 -12.26 5.94 18.14
CA THR A 239 -13.49 5.62 18.90
C THR A 239 -13.24 5.27 20.36
N HIS A 240 -12.00 4.93 20.72
CA HIS A 240 -11.60 4.35 21.99
C HIS A 240 -12.33 3.03 22.36
N GLN A 241 -12.99 2.39 21.39
CA GLN A 241 -13.68 1.12 21.63
C GLN A 241 -12.70 -0.04 21.60
N GLN A 242 -12.57 -0.72 22.74
CA GLN A 242 -11.62 -1.83 22.95
C GLN A 242 -11.80 -3.00 21.98
N GLN A 243 -12.99 -3.17 21.39
CA GLN A 243 -13.24 -4.22 20.40
C GLN A 243 -12.31 -4.12 19.18
N TYR A 244 -11.99 -2.90 18.73
CA TYR A 244 -11.11 -2.71 17.58
C TYR A 244 -9.65 -3.05 17.91
N LEU A 245 -9.19 -2.76 19.13
CA LEU A 245 -7.85 -3.16 19.56
C LEU A 245 -7.73 -4.69 19.66
N LYS A 246 -8.73 -5.36 20.26
CA LYS A 246 -8.78 -6.82 20.34
C LYS A 246 -8.79 -7.46 18.95
N GLU A 247 -9.55 -6.88 18.03
CA GLU A 247 -9.59 -7.35 16.64
C GLU A 247 -8.24 -7.13 15.93
N ALA A 248 -7.58 -5.98 16.13
CA ALA A 248 -6.22 -5.78 15.62
C ALA A 248 -5.23 -6.83 16.14
N GLN A 249 -5.30 -7.17 17.43
CA GLN A 249 -4.46 -8.22 18.02
C GLN A 249 -4.74 -9.61 17.43
N HIS A 250 -6.03 -9.94 17.24
CA HIS A 250 -6.45 -11.19 16.59
C HIS A 250 -5.92 -11.28 15.16
N ILE A 251 -6.09 -10.21 14.36
CA ILE A 251 -5.60 -10.13 12.99
C ILE A 251 -4.08 -10.28 12.94
N ALA A 252 -3.35 -9.62 13.85
CA ALA A 252 -1.89 -9.68 13.86
C ALA A 252 -1.37 -11.09 14.20
N ALA A 253 -1.99 -11.76 15.17
CA ALA A 253 -1.68 -13.16 15.49
C ALA A 253 -1.99 -14.10 14.32
N GLY A 254 -3.17 -13.94 13.70
CA GLY A 254 -3.62 -14.66 12.53
C GLY A 254 -2.68 -14.52 11.33
N SER A 255 -2.35 -13.28 10.97
CA SER A 255 -1.44 -12.97 9.87
C SER A 255 -0.04 -13.52 10.10
N TYR A 256 0.44 -13.46 11.33
CA TYR A 256 1.73 -14.06 11.69
C TYR A 256 1.70 -15.57 11.46
N HIS A 257 0.73 -16.27 12.04
CA HIS A 257 0.59 -17.73 11.89
C HIS A 257 0.42 -18.15 10.42
N ARG A 258 -0.39 -17.41 9.65
CA ARG A 258 -0.74 -17.75 8.27
C ARG A 258 0.38 -17.51 7.27
N PHE A 259 1.13 -16.42 7.44
CA PHE A 259 2.05 -15.92 6.41
C PHE A 259 3.53 -16.04 6.77
N TYR A 260 3.89 -16.08 8.05
CA TYR A 260 5.28 -16.18 8.49
C TYR A 260 5.72 -17.63 8.66
N ARG A 261 6.66 -18.08 7.83
CA ARG A 261 7.26 -19.42 7.94
C ARG A 261 8.72 -19.39 7.52
N ASP A 262 9.58 -20.07 8.28
CA ASP A 262 11.02 -20.17 8.03
C ASP A 262 11.71 -18.80 7.89
N GLY A 263 11.33 -17.83 8.72
CA GLY A 263 11.90 -16.47 8.65
C GLY A 263 11.45 -15.64 7.45
N LEU A 264 10.38 -16.05 6.76
CA LEU A 264 9.88 -15.37 5.57
C LEU A 264 8.38 -15.13 5.62
N PHE A 265 7.96 -13.94 5.18
CA PHE A 265 6.58 -13.69 4.74
C PHE A 265 6.49 -14.02 3.24
N ARG A 266 5.90 -15.17 2.89
CA ARG A 266 5.88 -15.71 1.51
C ARG A 266 4.86 -15.02 0.61
N SER A 267 5.09 -13.74 0.35
CA SER A 267 4.26 -12.85 -0.47
C SER A 267 5.17 -11.88 -1.24
N SER A 268 4.59 -10.99 -2.05
CA SER A 268 5.36 -9.92 -2.68
C SER A 268 5.94 -8.98 -1.61
N TYR A 269 7.09 -8.36 -1.91
CA TYR A 269 7.75 -7.44 -0.96
C TYR A 269 6.85 -6.27 -0.58
N TRP A 270 6.14 -5.71 -1.56
CA TRP A 270 5.22 -4.61 -1.29
C TRP A 270 4.00 -5.05 -0.48
N PHE A 271 3.47 -6.26 -0.69
CA PHE A 271 2.37 -6.74 0.14
C PHE A 271 2.80 -6.91 1.60
N ASN A 272 4.04 -7.33 1.83
CA ASN A 272 4.62 -7.38 3.17
C ASN A 272 4.88 -5.99 3.76
N ALA A 273 5.22 -5.00 2.93
CA ALA A 273 5.34 -3.61 3.37
C ALA A 273 4.01 -3.08 3.91
N VAL A 274 2.90 -3.36 3.23
CA VAL A 274 1.55 -3.02 3.70
C VAL A 274 1.22 -3.74 5.02
N LEU A 275 1.54 -5.03 5.16
CA LEU A 275 1.38 -5.75 6.43
C LEU A 275 2.19 -5.12 7.57
N LEU A 276 3.42 -4.69 7.29
CA LEU A 276 4.26 -4.00 8.27
C LEU A 276 3.63 -2.69 8.75
N ARG A 277 2.86 -1.96 7.92
CA ARG A 277 2.13 -0.75 8.36
C ARG A 277 1.20 -1.07 9.54
N GLY A 278 0.40 -2.12 9.39
CA GLY A 278 -0.50 -2.62 10.43
C GLY A 278 0.24 -3.08 11.70
N TYR A 279 1.31 -3.87 11.56
CA TYR A 279 2.10 -4.30 12.71
C TYR A 279 2.74 -3.14 13.47
N LEU A 280 3.29 -2.14 12.77
CA LEU A 280 3.85 -0.95 13.41
C LEU A 280 2.77 -0.06 14.03
N ALA A 281 1.58 -0.01 13.44
CA ALA A 281 0.46 0.71 14.01
C ALA A 281 0.04 0.07 15.33
N LEU A 282 -0.07 -1.27 15.39
CA LEU A 282 -0.43 -2.03 16.59
C LEU A 282 0.65 -1.97 17.66
N TYR A 283 1.92 -2.16 17.30
CA TYR A 283 3.05 -2.09 18.23
C TYR A 283 3.09 -0.78 19.03
N LYS A 284 2.67 0.34 18.41
CA LYS A 284 2.57 1.64 19.11
C LYS A 284 1.49 1.68 20.18
N GLU A 285 0.48 0.82 20.08
CA GLU A 285 -0.64 0.74 21.05
C GLU A 285 -0.38 -0.27 22.16
N ASP A 286 0.21 -1.43 21.85
CA ASP A 286 0.33 -2.55 22.79
C ASP A 286 1.77 -2.93 23.18
N GLY A 287 2.78 -2.38 22.49
CA GLY A 287 4.20 -2.67 22.75
C GLY A 287 4.63 -4.11 22.41
N TYR A 288 3.80 -4.93 21.76
CA TYR A 288 4.11 -6.33 21.50
C TYR A 288 5.04 -6.48 20.29
N LYS A 289 6.33 -6.72 20.55
CA LYS A 289 7.40 -6.62 19.55
C LYS A 289 7.47 -7.81 18.57
N GLN A 290 6.86 -8.95 18.88
CA GLN A 290 7.02 -10.21 18.11
C GLN A 290 6.86 -10.03 16.60
N TYR A 291 5.84 -9.29 16.15
CA TYR A 291 5.55 -9.14 14.72
C TYR A 291 6.52 -8.18 14.02
N VAL A 292 7.01 -7.17 14.74
CA VAL A 292 8.03 -6.25 14.25
C VAL A 292 9.38 -6.97 14.14
N ASP A 293 9.73 -7.80 15.14
CA ASP A 293 10.94 -8.62 15.12
C ASP A 293 10.91 -9.65 14.00
N ALA A 294 9.74 -10.24 13.71
CA ALA A 294 9.57 -11.13 12.57
C ALA A 294 9.75 -10.42 11.22
N MET A 295 9.27 -9.19 11.09
CA MET A 295 9.50 -8.36 9.91
C MET A 295 10.96 -7.95 9.77
N GLN A 296 11.67 -7.69 10.88
CA GLN A 296 13.11 -7.45 10.88
C GLN A 296 13.87 -8.68 10.38
N ALA A 297 13.58 -9.87 10.93
CA ALA A 297 14.21 -11.12 10.51
C ALA A 297 13.94 -11.41 9.02
N TYR A 298 12.72 -11.15 8.56
CA TYR A 298 12.38 -11.23 7.13
C TYR A 298 13.21 -10.26 6.29
N ALA A 299 13.32 -9.00 6.70
CA ALA A 299 14.05 -7.97 5.97
C ALA A 299 15.55 -8.26 5.92
N ASP A 300 16.13 -8.80 6.99
CA ASP A 300 17.53 -9.24 7.00
C ASP A 300 17.76 -10.42 6.04
N ARG A 301 16.87 -11.41 6.07
CA ARG A 301 16.95 -12.56 5.17
C ARG A 301 16.81 -12.17 3.69
N VAL A 302 15.89 -11.25 3.36
CA VAL A 302 15.77 -10.72 1.99
C VAL A 302 17.05 -10.00 1.56
N TRP A 303 17.66 -9.21 2.45
CA TRP A 303 18.92 -8.52 2.13
C TRP A 303 20.06 -9.51 1.87
N GLU A 304 20.16 -10.57 2.66
CA GLU A 304 21.24 -11.55 2.56
C GLU A 304 21.12 -12.43 1.31
N HIS A 305 19.91 -12.81 0.94
CA HIS A 305 19.69 -13.82 -0.10
C HIS A 305 19.23 -13.27 -1.45
N ASP A 306 18.55 -12.12 -1.47
CA ASP A 306 17.92 -11.61 -2.68
C ASP A 306 18.61 -10.35 -3.23
N LEU A 307 19.68 -9.86 -2.58
CA LEU A 307 20.48 -8.71 -3.03
C LEU A 307 21.39 -9.06 -4.21
N ASP A 308 21.20 -8.36 -5.31
CA ASP A 308 22.18 -8.26 -6.37
C ASP A 308 23.27 -7.25 -5.95
N LYS A 309 24.48 -7.76 -5.69
CA LYS A 309 25.62 -6.97 -5.21
C LYS A 309 26.13 -5.94 -6.24
N ASN A 310 25.83 -6.10 -7.52
CA ASN A 310 26.30 -5.19 -8.57
C ASN A 310 25.38 -3.98 -8.71
N THR A 311 24.08 -4.20 -8.56
CA THR A 311 23.06 -3.17 -8.77
C THR A 311 22.48 -2.61 -7.48
N HIS A 312 22.70 -3.29 -6.35
CA HIS A 312 22.07 -3.04 -5.06
C HIS A 312 20.53 -3.13 -5.09
N MET A 313 19.98 -3.87 -6.08
CA MET A 313 18.55 -4.15 -6.17
C MET A 313 18.23 -5.54 -5.60
N LEU A 314 16.99 -5.71 -5.18
CA LEU A 314 16.48 -6.94 -4.57
C LEU A 314 15.61 -7.74 -5.54
N GLY A 315 15.64 -9.05 -5.41
CA GLY A 315 14.76 -9.97 -6.14
C GLY A 315 15.54 -11.08 -6.83
N LYS A 316 14.89 -12.23 -7.02
CA LYS A 316 15.53 -13.43 -7.57
C LYS A 316 15.60 -13.47 -9.09
N ARG A 317 14.75 -12.69 -9.78
CA ARG A 317 14.76 -12.57 -11.23
C ARG A 317 15.91 -11.67 -11.69
N PRO A 318 16.48 -11.88 -12.90
CA PRO A 318 17.47 -10.97 -13.46
C PRO A 318 16.94 -9.54 -13.57
N GLU A 319 15.75 -9.38 -14.15
CA GLU A 319 15.01 -8.13 -14.20
C GLU A 319 14.44 -7.77 -12.82
N LYS A 320 14.72 -6.54 -12.37
CA LYS A 320 14.32 -6.05 -11.05
C LYS A 320 13.14 -5.12 -11.21
N GLU A 321 12.02 -5.48 -10.57
CA GLU A 321 10.76 -4.74 -10.65
C GLU A 321 10.74 -3.54 -9.70
N LEU A 322 10.18 -2.41 -10.16
CA LEU A 322 10.00 -1.19 -9.37
C LEU A 322 9.19 -1.44 -8.10
N LEU A 323 8.07 -2.16 -8.22
CA LEU A 323 7.18 -2.48 -7.09
C LEU A 323 7.94 -3.21 -5.97
N ALA A 324 8.82 -4.15 -6.34
CA ALA A 324 9.63 -4.90 -5.40
C ALA A 324 10.67 -4.01 -4.69
N GLN A 325 11.36 -3.14 -5.45
CA GLN A 325 12.34 -2.21 -4.86
C GLN A 325 11.68 -1.24 -3.89
N ALA A 326 10.55 -0.66 -4.30
CA ALA A 326 9.78 0.27 -3.48
C ALA A 326 9.24 -0.39 -2.22
N GLY A 327 8.72 -1.62 -2.31
CA GLY A 327 8.23 -2.37 -1.15
C GLY A 327 9.30 -2.61 -0.09
N MET A 328 10.50 -3.08 -0.49
CA MET A 328 11.59 -3.26 0.47
C MET A 328 12.17 -1.95 0.97
N MET A 329 12.24 -0.91 0.13
CA MET A 329 12.65 0.43 0.54
C MET A 329 11.74 0.97 1.64
N GLU A 330 10.42 0.81 1.51
CA GLU A 330 9.46 1.14 2.56
C GLU A 330 9.72 0.34 3.84
N ILE A 331 9.91 -0.98 3.74
CA ILE A 331 10.18 -1.86 4.90
C ILE A 331 11.42 -1.38 5.66
N TYR A 332 12.55 -1.21 4.98
CA TYR A 332 13.79 -0.80 5.64
C TYR A 332 13.70 0.60 6.23
N ALA A 333 13.09 1.56 5.52
CA ALA A 333 12.92 2.92 6.02
C ALA A 333 12.05 2.93 7.30
N ARG A 334 10.96 2.15 7.33
CA ARG A 334 10.11 2.03 8.53
C ARG A 334 10.83 1.34 9.69
N LEU A 335 11.50 0.23 9.45
CA LEU A 335 12.24 -0.52 10.48
C LEU A 335 13.40 0.30 11.06
N ALA A 336 14.05 1.14 10.26
CA ALA A 336 15.09 2.06 10.72
C ALA A 336 14.57 3.11 11.74
N LEU A 337 13.26 3.38 11.73
CA LEU A 337 12.60 4.35 12.61
C LEU A 337 11.94 3.71 13.84
N VAL A 338 12.00 2.38 13.98
CA VAL A 338 11.50 1.67 15.17
C VAL A 338 12.47 1.92 16.32
N LYS A 339 11.93 2.34 17.47
CA LYS A 339 12.68 2.55 18.72
C LYS A 339 12.64 1.30 19.59
#